data_AF-A0A2M8FPV6-F1
#
_entry.id   AF-A0A2M8FPV6-F1
#
_cell.length_a   1.000
_cell.length_b   1.000
_cell.length_c   1.000
_cell.angle_alpha   90.00
_cell.angle_beta   90.00
_cell.angle_gamma   90.00
#
_symmetry.space_group_name_H-M   'P 1'
#
loop_
_entity.id
_entity.type
_entity.pdbx_description
1 polymer ?
#
loop_
_entity_poly.entity_id
_entity_poly.type
_entity_poly.pdbx_seq_one_letter_code
_entity_poly.pdbx_strand_id
1 'polypeptide(L)'
;MNKLKLFFIGELLKSSDSPYEKAKAEVNFNFSIFSFVAFTSVFIIALTICALPVTIPAGFSALFCLIHLFTLKFIKNVRVASIIFSILIFCILFGNMFFNINTFHLGGLLWIVVLVLFVTFNIGRTAGLIASLVSLLFFTLFILTKLPLNIVNALSFKPAIYYSLGFEVLIGLSIIFYLINVFIVTNKKVTNELQKSNESLENQNRIVLKQYDEKIIMLKEIHHRVKNNLQVINSMLRLQSDKIDDVNS
;
A
#
# COMPACT_ATOMS: atom_id res chain seq x y z
N MET A 1 -9.80 -7.99 -17.86
CA MET A 1 -9.63 -8.18 -16.39
C MET A 1 -10.39 -9.44 -15.98
N ASN A 2 -9.78 -10.36 -15.22
CA ASN A 2 -10.38 -11.66 -14.87
C ASN A 2 -11.73 -11.48 -14.14
N LYS A 3 -12.79 -12.23 -14.51
CA LYS A 3 -14.15 -12.08 -13.95
C LYS A 3 -14.16 -12.19 -12.42
N LEU A 4 -13.30 -13.04 -11.87
CA LEU A 4 -13.13 -13.22 -10.42
C LEU A 4 -12.59 -11.96 -9.72
N LYS A 5 -11.60 -11.29 -10.33
CA LYS A 5 -10.99 -10.06 -9.81
C LYS A 5 -12.01 -8.91 -9.78
N LEU A 6 -12.80 -8.79 -10.85
CA LEU A 6 -13.91 -7.83 -10.92
C LEU A 6 -14.97 -8.07 -9.84
N PHE A 7 -15.28 -9.32 -9.55
CA PHE A 7 -16.27 -9.67 -8.53
C PHE A 7 -15.85 -9.27 -7.10
N PHE A 8 -14.57 -9.44 -6.75
CA PHE A 8 -14.09 -9.15 -5.40
C PHE A 8 -13.64 -7.70 -5.19
N ILE A 9 -12.92 -7.12 -6.15
CA ILE A 9 -12.30 -5.79 -5.99
C ILE A 9 -12.70 -4.79 -7.09
N GLY A 10 -13.67 -5.12 -7.96
CA GLY A 10 -14.05 -4.25 -9.07
C GLY A 10 -14.54 -2.87 -8.64
N GLU A 11 -15.25 -2.77 -7.51
CA GLU A 11 -15.68 -1.48 -6.96
C GLU A 11 -14.52 -0.69 -6.37
N LEU A 12 -13.62 -1.34 -5.62
CA LEU A 12 -12.39 -0.72 -5.07
C LEU A 12 -11.52 -0.11 -6.18
N LEU A 13 -11.44 -0.78 -7.33
CA LEU A 13 -10.69 -0.30 -8.49
C LEU A 13 -11.38 0.88 -9.21
N LYS A 14 -12.70 0.98 -9.13
CA LYS A 14 -13.48 2.06 -9.74
C LYS A 14 -13.55 3.29 -8.83
N SER A 15 -13.59 3.11 -7.52
CA SER A 15 -13.78 4.20 -6.55
C SER A 15 -12.51 4.98 -6.22
N SER A 16 -11.33 4.42 -6.50
CA SER A 16 -10.07 5.08 -6.24
C SER A 16 -9.54 5.76 -7.50
N ASP A 17 -9.19 7.05 -7.43
CA ASP A 17 -8.43 7.70 -8.50
C ASP A 17 -6.91 7.49 -8.36
N SER A 18 -6.44 7.27 -7.12
CA SER A 18 -5.03 7.02 -6.84
C SER A 18 -4.57 5.66 -7.37
N PRO A 19 -3.52 5.60 -8.22
CA PRO A 19 -2.95 4.35 -8.69
C PRO A 19 -2.34 3.50 -7.56
N TYR A 20 -1.93 4.13 -6.45
CA TYR A 20 -1.41 3.46 -5.27
C TYR A 20 -2.47 2.62 -4.55
N GLU A 21 -3.66 3.17 -4.32
CA GLU A 21 -4.76 2.45 -3.68
C GLU A 21 -5.33 1.34 -4.58
N LYS A 22 -5.33 1.55 -5.90
CA LYS A 22 -5.61 0.45 -6.87
C LYS A 22 -4.59 -0.67 -6.73
N ALA A 23 -3.29 -0.33 -6.70
CA ALA A 23 -2.23 -1.32 -6.54
C ALA A 23 -2.41 -2.11 -5.23
N LYS A 24 -2.66 -1.45 -4.09
CA LYS A 24 -2.95 -2.14 -2.83
C LYS A 24 -4.13 -3.12 -2.94
N ALA A 25 -5.25 -2.71 -3.54
CA ALA A 25 -6.40 -3.58 -3.72
C ALA A 25 -6.05 -4.84 -4.54
N GLU A 26 -5.30 -4.66 -5.64
CA GLU A 26 -4.84 -5.78 -6.47
C GLU A 26 -3.90 -6.73 -5.73
N VAL A 27 -2.98 -6.18 -4.95
CA VAL A 27 -2.02 -6.97 -4.17
C VAL A 27 -2.72 -7.77 -3.08
N ASN A 28 -3.65 -7.16 -2.33
CA ASN A 28 -4.43 -7.88 -1.32
C ASN A 28 -5.22 -9.02 -1.95
N PHE A 29 -5.87 -8.78 -3.09
CA PHE A 29 -6.63 -9.81 -3.80
C PHE A 29 -5.72 -10.95 -4.26
N ASN A 30 -4.63 -10.64 -4.97
CA ASN A 30 -3.72 -11.65 -5.50
C ASN A 30 -3.03 -12.44 -4.39
N PHE A 31 -2.57 -11.77 -3.33
CA PHE A 31 -1.99 -12.41 -2.15
C PHE A 31 -2.97 -13.39 -1.51
N SER A 32 -4.23 -12.99 -1.37
CA SER A 32 -5.25 -13.83 -0.73
C SER A 32 -5.61 -15.04 -1.58
N ILE A 33 -5.76 -14.88 -2.89
CA ILE A 33 -6.02 -16.01 -3.80
C ILE A 33 -4.83 -16.97 -3.82
N PHE A 34 -3.61 -16.45 -3.97
CA PHE A 34 -2.40 -17.27 -3.99
C PHE A 34 -2.24 -18.05 -2.68
N SER A 35 -2.35 -17.36 -1.55
CA SER A 35 -2.23 -17.96 -0.22
C SER A 35 -3.36 -18.96 0.04
N PHE A 36 -4.60 -18.66 -0.41
CA PHE A 36 -5.72 -19.59 -0.31
C PHE A 36 -5.44 -20.90 -1.04
N VAL A 37 -4.97 -20.82 -2.29
CA VAL A 37 -4.62 -22.02 -3.08
C VAL A 37 -3.46 -22.79 -2.44
N ALA A 38 -2.41 -22.09 -2.00
CA ALA A 38 -1.26 -22.70 -1.34
C ALA A 38 -1.67 -23.43 -0.05
N PHE A 39 -2.38 -22.76 0.86
CA PHE A 39 -2.81 -23.36 2.13
C PHE A 39 -3.86 -24.46 1.94
N THR A 40 -4.75 -24.35 0.96
CA THR A 40 -5.69 -25.43 0.62
C THR A 40 -4.94 -26.67 0.12
N SER A 41 -3.89 -26.47 -0.69
CA SER A 41 -3.06 -27.58 -1.18
C SER A 41 -2.33 -28.27 -0.04
N VAL A 42 -1.72 -27.49 0.88
CA VAL A 42 -1.07 -28.01 2.09
C VAL A 42 -2.08 -28.72 2.99
N PHE A 43 -3.28 -28.17 3.16
CA PHE A 43 -4.35 -28.78 3.94
C PHE A 43 -4.74 -30.16 3.42
N ILE A 44 -4.97 -30.28 2.11
CA ILE A 44 -5.34 -31.55 1.47
C ILE A 44 -4.22 -32.59 1.64
N ILE A 45 -2.97 -32.21 1.37
CA ILE A 45 -1.81 -33.11 1.52
C ILE A 45 -1.63 -33.52 2.99
N ALA A 46 -1.75 -32.59 3.93
CA ALA A 46 -1.60 -32.88 5.36
C ALA A 46 -2.73 -33.81 5.85
N LEU A 47 -3.94 -33.65 5.32
CA LEU A 47 -5.08 -34.51 5.62
C LEU A 47 -4.85 -35.94 5.11
N THR A 48 -4.34 -36.13 3.89
CA THR A 48 -4.10 -37.48 3.33
C THR A 48 -3.02 -38.25 4.07
N ILE A 49 -1.97 -37.57 4.55
CA ILE A 49 -0.89 -38.19 5.34
C ILE A 49 -1.19 -38.23 6.85
N CYS A 50 -2.39 -37.84 7.28
CA CYS A 50 -2.83 -37.78 8.68
C CYS A 50 -1.88 -36.97 9.59
N ALA A 51 -1.30 -35.88 9.07
CA ALA A 51 -0.44 -34.96 9.82
C ALA A 51 -1.26 -33.85 10.49
N LEU A 52 -2.06 -34.24 11.49
CA LEU A 52 -2.91 -33.33 12.29
C LEU A 52 -2.24 -32.01 12.72
N PRO A 53 -0.98 -32.00 13.19
CA PRO A 53 -0.29 -30.76 13.56
C PRO A 53 -0.14 -29.74 12.42
N VAL A 54 -0.22 -30.17 11.17
CA VAL A 54 -0.09 -29.31 9.98
C VAL A 54 -1.46 -29.05 9.36
N THR A 55 -2.34 -30.05 9.39
CA THR A 55 -3.70 -29.95 8.84
C THR A 55 -4.49 -28.81 9.48
N ILE A 56 -4.49 -28.72 10.82
CA ILE A 56 -5.32 -27.72 11.52
C ILE A 56 -4.90 -26.28 11.15
N PRO A 57 -3.60 -25.88 11.28
CA PRO A 57 -3.18 -24.53 10.92
C PRO A 57 -3.36 -24.19 9.44
N ALA A 58 -3.14 -25.16 8.54
CA ALA A 58 -3.33 -24.96 7.11
C ALA A 58 -4.81 -24.71 6.76
N GLY A 59 -5.73 -25.45 7.39
CA GLY A 59 -7.17 -25.29 7.20
C GLY A 59 -7.67 -23.90 7.66
N PHE A 60 -7.27 -23.47 8.86
CA PHE A 60 -7.59 -22.13 9.35
C PHE A 60 -6.97 -21.03 8.49
N SER A 61 -5.72 -21.20 8.03
CA SER A 61 -5.07 -20.25 7.13
C SER A 61 -5.82 -20.11 5.80
N ALA A 62 -6.27 -21.22 5.21
CA ALA A 62 -7.10 -21.19 4.00
C ALA A 62 -8.43 -20.47 4.25
N LEU A 63 -9.11 -20.78 5.37
CA LEU A 63 -10.34 -20.10 5.76
C LEU A 63 -10.14 -18.59 5.94
N PHE A 64 -9.06 -18.18 6.59
CA PHE A 64 -8.75 -16.77 6.81
C PHE A 64 -8.46 -16.03 5.51
N CYS A 65 -7.83 -16.68 4.52
CA CYS A 65 -7.67 -16.11 3.18
C CYS A 65 -9.02 -15.89 2.48
N LEU A 66 -9.98 -16.82 2.63
CA LEU A 66 -11.34 -16.63 2.12
C LEU A 66 -12.05 -15.47 2.82
N ILE A 67 -11.98 -15.42 4.16
CA ILE A 67 -12.54 -14.32 4.94
C ILE A 67 -11.98 -12.99 4.42
N HIS A 68 -10.67 -12.91 4.21
CA HIS A 68 -10.06 -11.69 3.70
C HIS A 68 -10.60 -11.27 2.33
N LEU A 69 -10.78 -12.21 1.38
CA LEU A 69 -11.41 -11.91 0.09
C LEU A 69 -12.81 -11.32 0.23
N PHE A 70 -13.63 -11.87 1.13
CA PHE A 70 -14.96 -11.34 1.41
C PHE A 70 -14.91 -9.99 2.14
N THR A 71 -13.97 -9.78 3.06
CA THR A 71 -13.80 -8.47 3.71
C THR A 71 -13.43 -7.38 2.69
N LEU A 72 -12.57 -7.67 1.71
CA LEU A 72 -12.25 -6.73 0.63
C LEU A 72 -13.50 -6.35 -0.17
N LYS A 73 -14.37 -7.33 -0.44
CA LYS A 73 -15.62 -7.11 -1.17
C LYS A 73 -16.63 -6.25 -0.39
N PHE A 74 -16.85 -6.56 0.88
CA PHE A 74 -17.93 -5.94 1.66
C PHE A 74 -17.53 -4.65 2.34
N ILE A 75 -16.31 -4.56 2.90
CA ILE A 75 -15.85 -3.38 3.64
C ILE A 75 -15.49 -2.24 2.68
N LYS A 76 -15.07 -2.57 1.45
CA LYS A 76 -14.66 -1.60 0.41
C LYS A 76 -13.61 -0.59 0.90
N ASN A 77 -12.82 -0.98 1.90
CA ASN A 77 -11.68 -0.23 2.39
C ASN A 77 -10.52 -1.21 2.60
N VAL A 78 -9.49 -1.08 1.77
CA VAL A 78 -8.35 -1.99 1.76
C VAL A 78 -7.62 -1.96 3.10
N ARG A 79 -7.43 -0.78 3.69
CA ARG A 79 -6.71 -0.64 4.96
C ARG A 79 -7.40 -1.37 6.10
N VAL A 80 -8.72 -1.26 6.21
CA VAL A 80 -9.50 -1.94 7.25
C VAL A 80 -9.50 -3.45 7.05
N ALA A 81 -9.68 -3.91 5.80
CA ALA A 81 -9.60 -5.34 5.47
C ALA A 81 -8.22 -5.93 5.82
N SER A 82 -7.14 -5.21 5.51
CA SER A 82 -5.78 -5.63 5.85
C SER A 82 -5.52 -5.66 7.36
N ILE A 83 -6.12 -4.76 8.16
CA ILE A 83 -6.01 -4.80 9.63
C ILE A 83 -6.65 -6.08 10.17
N ILE A 84 -7.89 -6.36 9.77
CA ILE A 84 -8.62 -7.56 10.21
C ILE A 84 -7.81 -8.82 9.85
N PHE A 85 -7.31 -8.88 8.62
CA PHE A 85 -6.55 -10.03 8.17
C PHE A 85 -5.20 -10.16 8.87
N SER A 86 -4.52 -9.05 9.19
CA SER A 86 -3.26 -9.08 9.95
C SER A 86 -3.48 -9.64 11.36
N ILE A 87 -4.59 -9.31 12.01
CA ILE A 87 -4.97 -9.88 13.31
C ILE A 87 -5.21 -11.39 13.17
N LEU A 88 -5.93 -11.82 12.14
CA LEU A 88 -6.17 -13.24 11.88
C LEU A 88 -4.86 -14.01 11.63
N ILE A 89 -3.94 -13.46 10.83
CA ILE A 89 -2.60 -14.04 10.59
C ILE A 89 -1.82 -14.12 11.91
N PHE A 90 -1.81 -13.06 12.70
CA PHE A 90 -1.12 -13.04 14.00
C PHE A 90 -1.67 -14.13 14.93
N CYS A 91 -3.00 -14.23 15.05
CA CYS A 91 -3.67 -15.22 15.89
C CYS A 91 -3.35 -16.65 15.47
N ILE A 92 -3.40 -16.98 14.17
CA ILE A 92 -3.08 -18.35 13.72
C ILE A 92 -1.59 -18.66 13.85
N LEU A 93 -0.71 -17.70 13.55
CA LEU A 93 0.73 -17.88 13.64
C LEU A 93 1.18 -18.17 15.06
N PHE A 94 0.87 -17.26 15.99
CA PHE A 94 1.27 -17.44 17.39
C PHE A 94 0.42 -18.49 18.10
N GLY A 95 -0.87 -18.61 17.76
CA GLY A 95 -1.69 -19.71 18.26
C GLY A 95 -1.10 -21.08 17.89
N ASN A 96 -0.66 -21.26 16.66
CA ASN A 96 0.03 -22.47 16.25
C ASN A 96 1.34 -22.67 17.05
N MET A 97 2.18 -21.66 17.18
CA MET A 97 3.44 -21.76 17.94
C MET A 97 3.24 -22.13 19.42
N PHE A 98 2.24 -21.55 20.09
CA PHE A 98 2.04 -21.74 21.53
C PHE A 98 1.30 -23.02 21.90
N PHE A 99 0.40 -23.50 21.04
CA PHE A 99 -0.47 -24.65 21.33
C PHE A 99 -0.08 -25.92 20.58
N ASN A 100 0.67 -25.83 19.48
CA ASN A 100 1.10 -26.98 18.72
C ASN A 100 2.51 -27.41 19.12
N ILE A 101 2.57 -28.47 19.93
CA ILE A 101 3.82 -28.98 20.52
C ILE A 101 4.48 -30.03 19.60
N ASN A 102 3.76 -30.48 18.57
CA ASN A 102 4.18 -31.60 17.72
C ASN A 102 4.87 -31.15 16.42
N THR A 103 5.43 -29.94 16.40
CA THR A 103 6.19 -29.39 15.27
C THR A 103 7.30 -28.47 15.79
N PHE A 104 8.33 -28.25 14.97
CA PHE A 104 9.42 -27.31 15.33
C PHE A 104 9.10 -25.84 15.06
N HIS A 105 8.09 -25.56 14.23
CA HIS A 105 7.77 -24.21 13.76
C HIS A 105 8.97 -23.45 13.15
N LEU A 106 9.89 -24.15 12.47
CA LEU A 106 11.04 -23.53 11.80
C LEU A 106 10.58 -22.45 10.78
N GLY A 107 9.48 -22.71 10.07
CA GLY A 107 8.86 -21.75 9.15
C GLY A 107 8.27 -20.52 9.83
N GLY A 108 8.05 -20.54 11.15
CA GLY A 108 7.42 -19.45 11.89
C GLY A 108 8.12 -18.11 11.74
N LEU A 109 9.45 -18.09 11.69
CA LEU A 109 10.23 -16.87 11.41
C LEU A 109 9.91 -16.28 10.03
N LEU A 110 9.74 -17.12 9.01
CA LEU A 110 9.37 -16.67 7.66
C LEU A 110 7.96 -16.08 7.65
N TRP A 111 7.03 -16.71 8.37
CA TRP A 111 5.66 -16.20 8.49
C TRP A 111 5.58 -14.89 9.28
N ILE A 112 6.44 -14.69 10.28
CA ILE A 112 6.59 -13.38 10.94
C ILE A 112 7.04 -12.33 9.91
N VAL A 113 8.01 -12.65 9.06
CA VAL A 113 8.45 -11.73 8.00
C VAL A 113 7.32 -11.44 7.02
N VAL A 114 6.56 -12.46 6.58
CA VAL A 114 5.37 -12.27 5.73
C VAL A 114 4.36 -11.32 6.39
N LEU A 115 4.03 -11.54 7.66
CA LEU A 115 3.11 -10.68 8.42
C LEU A 115 3.62 -9.23 8.48
N VAL A 116 4.88 -9.03 8.84
CA VAL A 116 5.49 -7.69 8.95
C VAL A 116 5.51 -6.97 7.61
N LEU A 117 5.91 -7.66 6.53
CA LEU A 117 5.89 -7.09 5.17
C LEU A 117 4.47 -6.74 4.73
N PHE A 118 3.50 -7.63 4.99
CA PHE A 118 2.10 -7.40 4.67
C PHE A 118 1.52 -6.19 5.40
N VAL A 119 1.75 -6.08 6.71
CA VAL A 119 1.32 -4.93 7.53
C VAL A 119 1.98 -3.65 7.04
N THR A 120 3.29 -3.68 6.81
CA THR A 120 4.07 -2.50 6.38
C THR A 120 3.56 -1.96 5.05
N PHE A 121 3.30 -2.84 4.10
CA PHE A 121 2.85 -2.45 2.76
C PHE A 121 1.43 -1.88 2.76
N ASN A 122 0.51 -2.50 3.51
CA ASN A 122 -0.91 -2.17 3.42
C ASN A 122 -1.36 -1.09 4.42
N ILE A 123 -0.80 -1.10 5.62
CA ILE A 123 -1.22 -0.23 6.72
C ILE A 123 -0.22 0.92 6.90
N GLY A 124 1.07 0.65 6.75
CA GLY A 124 2.14 1.64 6.76
C GLY A 124 3.31 1.29 7.67
N ARG A 125 4.38 2.11 7.59
CA ARG A 125 5.66 1.87 8.29
C ARG A 125 5.52 1.77 9.81
N THR A 126 4.74 2.65 10.43
CA THR A 126 4.58 2.66 11.90
C THR A 126 3.89 1.39 12.40
N ALA A 127 2.82 0.97 11.74
CA ALA A 127 2.14 -0.30 12.03
C ALA A 127 3.08 -1.50 11.80
N GLY A 128 3.89 -1.46 10.74
CA GLY A 128 4.90 -2.49 10.46
C GLY A 128 5.94 -2.63 11.57
N LEU A 129 6.44 -1.51 12.09
CA LEU A 129 7.38 -1.49 13.23
C LEU A 129 6.75 -2.07 14.49
N ILE A 130 5.50 -1.69 14.79
CA ILE A 130 4.75 -2.24 15.94
C ILE A 130 4.57 -3.76 15.77
N ALA A 131 4.11 -4.21 14.60
CA ALA A 131 3.93 -5.63 14.31
C ALA A 131 5.24 -6.41 14.44
N SER A 132 6.37 -5.83 14.03
CA SER A 132 7.70 -6.44 14.18
C SER A 132 8.09 -6.60 15.64
N LEU A 133 7.97 -5.54 16.45
CA LEU A 133 8.31 -5.57 17.88
C LEU A 133 7.43 -6.55 18.67
N VAL A 134 6.12 -6.53 18.41
CA VAL A 134 5.18 -7.47 19.05
C VAL A 134 5.48 -8.91 18.62
N SER A 135 5.74 -9.14 17.33
CA SER A 135 6.07 -10.48 16.83
C SER A 135 7.38 -10.99 17.40
N LEU A 136 8.39 -10.12 17.55
CA LEU A 136 9.66 -10.45 18.18
C LEU A 136 9.45 -10.86 19.63
N LEU A 137 8.66 -10.09 20.40
CA LEU A 137 8.33 -10.41 21.78
C LEU A 137 7.66 -11.80 21.90
N PHE A 138 6.62 -12.05 21.10
CA PHE A 138 5.92 -13.34 21.14
C PHE A 138 6.81 -14.50 20.69
N PHE A 139 7.68 -14.28 19.70
CA PHE A 139 8.64 -15.29 19.27
C PHE A 139 9.68 -15.60 20.36
N THR A 140 10.20 -14.58 21.05
CA THR A 140 11.07 -14.77 22.21
C THR A 140 10.36 -15.55 23.33
N LEU A 141 9.11 -15.21 23.63
CA LEU A 141 8.32 -15.96 24.62
C LEU A 141 8.12 -17.42 24.21
N PHE A 142 7.88 -17.70 22.91
CA PHE A 142 7.79 -19.06 22.39
C PHE A 142 9.10 -19.83 22.59
N ILE A 143 10.25 -19.23 22.26
CA ILE A 143 11.58 -19.86 22.45
C ILE A 143 11.81 -20.22 23.91
N LEU A 144 11.48 -19.32 24.84
CA LEU A 144 11.76 -19.53 26.27
C LEU A 144 10.82 -20.55 26.92
N THR A 145 9.58 -20.70 26.42
CA THR A 145 8.54 -21.47 27.13
C THR A 145 8.09 -22.76 26.43
N LYS A 146 8.11 -22.81 25.10
CA LYS A 146 7.53 -23.92 24.32
C LYS A 146 8.57 -24.68 23.52
N LEU A 147 9.55 -23.99 22.93
CA LEU A 147 10.56 -24.63 22.09
C LEU A 147 11.29 -25.80 22.77
N PRO A 148 11.70 -25.75 24.06
CA PRO A 148 12.34 -26.90 24.71
C PRO A 148 11.45 -28.15 24.71
N LEU A 149 10.15 -27.98 24.96
CA LEU A 149 9.18 -29.07 24.95
C LEU A 149 9.00 -29.64 23.54
N ASN A 150 8.92 -28.78 22.52
CA ASN A 150 8.83 -29.21 21.12
C ASN A 150 10.08 -30.00 20.69
N ILE A 151 11.28 -29.62 21.16
CA ILE A 151 12.54 -30.33 20.90
C ILE A 151 12.52 -31.73 21.51
N VAL A 152 12.08 -31.87 22.77
CA VAL A 152 11.98 -33.20 23.41
C VAL A 152 10.99 -34.10 22.66
N ASN A 153 9.85 -33.54 22.25
CA ASN A 153 8.84 -34.29 21.50
C ASN A 153 9.29 -34.67 20.08
N ALA A 154 10.32 -34.02 19.54
CA ALA A 154 10.76 -34.26 18.17
C ALA A 154 11.25 -35.68 17.90
N LEU A 155 11.77 -36.37 18.93
CA LEU A 155 12.16 -37.78 18.84
C LEU A 155 10.98 -38.69 18.48
N SER A 156 9.75 -38.26 18.77
CA SER A 156 8.51 -38.99 18.50
C SER A 156 7.79 -38.55 17.22
N PHE A 157 8.34 -37.57 16.47
CA PHE A 157 7.68 -37.06 15.28
C PHE A 157 7.70 -38.07 14.12
N LYS A 158 6.54 -38.21 13.47
CA LYS A 158 6.44 -38.98 12.21
C LYS A 158 7.30 -38.32 11.12
N PRO A 159 7.92 -39.09 10.21
CA PRO A 159 8.68 -38.56 9.07
C PRO A 159 7.93 -37.49 8.23
N ALA A 160 6.61 -37.65 8.11
CA ALA A 160 5.71 -36.70 7.45
C ALA A 160 5.86 -35.24 7.93
N ILE A 161 6.18 -35.03 9.21
CA ILE A 161 6.32 -33.69 9.80
C ILE A 161 7.55 -32.97 9.21
N TYR A 162 8.66 -33.68 8.98
CA TYR A 162 9.86 -33.10 8.38
C TYR A 162 9.65 -32.67 6.93
N TYR A 163 8.93 -33.48 6.13
CA TYR A 163 8.57 -33.09 4.77
C TYR A 163 7.67 -31.85 4.76
N SER A 164 6.68 -31.79 5.65
CA SER A 164 5.79 -30.63 5.77
C SER A 164 6.54 -29.34 6.10
N LEU A 165 7.57 -29.41 6.94
CA LEU A 165 8.43 -28.29 7.31
C LEU A 165 9.21 -27.74 6.10
N GLY A 166 9.73 -28.64 5.25
CA GLY A 166 10.38 -28.25 4.00
C GLY A 166 9.42 -27.52 3.05
N PHE A 167 8.21 -28.05 2.87
CA PHE A 167 7.17 -27.40 2.06
C PHE A 167 6.77 -26.04 2.63
N GLU A 168 6.61 -25.93 3.95
CA GLU A 168 6.28 -24.68 4.63
C GLU A 168 7.32 -23.60 4.35
N VAL A 169 8.61 -23.93 4.44
CA VAL A 169 9.71 -23.00 4.13
C VAL A 169 9.68 -22.57 2.67
N LEU A 170 9.46 -23.49 1.74
CA LEU A 170 9.38 -23.19 0.30
C LEU A 170 8.22 -22.22 -0.02
N ILE A 171 7.05 -22.46 0.57
CA ILE A 171 5.88 -21.59 0.40
C ILE A 171 6.15 -20.22 1.03
N GLY A 172 6.68 -20.18 2.26
CA GLY A 172 7.03 -18.94 2.94
C GLY A 172 8.00 -18.07 2.11
N LEU A 173 9.08 -18.66 1.59
CA LEU A 173 10.04 -17.96 0.73
C LEU A 173 9.41 -17.49 -0.59
N SER A 174 8.54 -18.31 -1.20
CA SER A 174 7.83 -17.92 -2.43
C SER A 174 6.92 -16.72 -2.22
N ILE A 175 6.21 -16.68 -1.07
CA ILE A 175 5.34 -15.56 -0.69
C ILE A 175 6.16 -14.30 -0.39
N ILE A 176 7.28 -14.43 0.34
CA ILE A 176 8.17 -13.31 0.62
C ILE A 176 8.70 -12.73 -0.69
N PHE A 177 9.19 -13.58 -1.59
CA PHE A 177 9.67 -13.15 -2.91
C PHE A 177 8.56 -12.43 -3.68
N TYR A 178 7.36 -12.99 -3.73
CA TYR A 178 6.21 -12.37 -4.39
C TYR A 178 5.91 -10.98 -3.81
N LEU A 179 5.81 -10.84 -2.49
CA LEU A 179 5.53 -9.57 -1.81
C LEU A 179 6.60 -8.51 -2.08
N ILE A 180 7.88 -8.90 -2.04
CA ILE A 180 9.00 -7.99 -2.32
C ILE A 180 8.97 -7.50 -3.77
N ASN A 181 8.75 -8.39 -4.75
CA ASN A 181 8.67 -7.99 -6.15
C ASN A 181 7.52 -7.01 -6.39
N VAL A 182 6.35 -7.33 -5.83
CA VAL A 182 5.17 -6.48 -5.89
C VAL A 182 5.43 -5.11 -5.26
N PHE A 183 6.09 -5.07 -4.11
CA PHE A 183 6.47 -3.83 -3.43
C PHE A 183 7.37 -2.96 -4.30
N ILE A 184 8.44 -3.55 -4.86
CA ILE A 184 9.40 -2.83 -5.71
C ILE A 184 8.71 -2.26 -6.96
N VAL A 185 7.92 -3.07 -7.66
CA VAL A 185 7.22 -2.64 -8.88
C VAL A 185 6.22 -1.53 -8.58
N THR A 186 5.45 -1.66 -7.49
CA THR A 186 4.46 -0.66 -7.08
C THR A 186 5.12 0.66 -6.72
N ASN A 187 6.18 0.63 -5.91
CA ASN A 187 6.90 1.84 -5.52
C ASN A 187 7.52 2.55 -6.72
N LYS A 188 8.13 1.80 -7.66
CA LYS A 188 8.67 2.38 -8.89
C LYS A 188 7.59 3.11 -9.69
N LYS A 189 6.39 2.52 -9.81
CA LYS A 189 5.26 3.15 -10.50
C LYS A 189 4.81 4.44 -9.81
N VAL A 190 4.68 4.42 -8.48
CA VAL A 190 4.30 5.58 -7.68
C VAL A 190 5.33 6.71 -7.83
N THR A 191 6.62 6.40 -7.74
CA THR A 191 7.68 7.41 -7.92
C THR A 191 7.63 8.05 -9.31
N ASN A 192 7.41 7.26 -10.37
CA ASN A 192 7.31 7.78 -11.73
C ASN A 192 6.07 8.68 -11.92
N GLU A 193 4.94 8.34 -11.30
CA GLU A 193 3.73 9.17 -11.36
C GLU A 193 3.89 10.47 -10.56
N LEU A 194 4.53 10.40 -9.39
CA LEU A 194 4.88 11.57 -8.59
C LEU A 194 5.77 12.52 -9.39
N GLN A 195 6.79 11.99 -10.08
CA GLN A 195 7.68 12.78 -10.92
C GLN A 195 6.92 13.48 -12.05
N LYS A 196 6.07 12.75 -12.80
CA LYS A 196 5.24 13.34 -13.86
C LYS A 196 4.30 14.42 -13.34
N SER A 197 3.71 14.21 -12.17
CA SER A 197 2.85 15.22 -11.54
C SER A 197 3.64 16.47 -11.17
N ASN A 198 4.88 16.31 -10.67
CA ASN A 198 5.75 17.43 -10.32
C ASN A 198 6.19 18.21 -11.57
N GLU A 199 6.58 17.52 -12.64
CA GLU A 199 6.91 18.15 -13.94
C GLU A 199 5.72 18.94 -14.51
N SER A 200 4.51 18.40 -14.39
CA SER A 200 3.29 19.10 -14.82
C SER A 200 3.03 20.35 -13.98
N LEU A 201 3.21 20.26 -12.66
CA LEU A 201 3.05 21.38 -11.73
C LEU A 201 4.09 22.49 -12.00
N GLU A 202 5.35 22.12 -12.23
CA GLU A 202 6.42 23.05 -12.59
C GLU A 202 6.12 23.77 -13.90
N ASN A 203 5.62 23.05 -14.91
CA ASN A 203 5.25 23.67 -16.18
C ASN A 203 4.05 24.63 -16.05
N GLN A 204 3.03 24.26 -15.26
CA GLN A 204 1.91 25.14 -14.95
C GLN A 204 2.39 26.40 -14.22
N ASN A 205 3.28 26.26 -13.23
CA ASN A 205 3.84 27.39 -12.50
C ASN A 205 4.62 28.33 -13.44
N ARG A 206 5.44 27.77 -14.35
CA ARG A 206 6.15 28.56 -15.36
C ARG A 206 5.20 29.34 -16.27
N ILE A 207 4.09 28.74 -16.70
CA ILE A 207 3.07 29.42 -17.51
C ILE A 207 2.42 30.55 -16.72
N VAL A 208 2.05 30.31 -15.46
CA VAL A 208 1.43 31.31 -14.58
C VAL A 208 2.37 32.49 -14.35
N LEU A 209 3.66 32.24 -14.07
CA LEU A 209 4.67 33.29 -13.91
C LEU A 209 4.83 34.11 -15.19
N LYS A 210 4.89 33.45 -16.35
CA LYS A 210 4.96 34.16 -17.64
C LYS A 210 3.73 35.06 -17.87
N GLN A 211 2.53 34.55 -17.61
CA GLN A 211 1.29 35.34 -17.71
C GLN A 211 1.25 36.50 -16.71
N TYR A 212 1.82 36.31 -15.52
CA TYR A 212 1.95 37.36 -14.52
C TYR A 212 2.88 38.48 -15.00
N ASP A 213 4.04 38.14 -15.54
CA ASP A 213 4.99 39.11 -16.08
C ASP A 213 4.40 39.88 -17.29
N GLU A 214 3.72 39.17 -18.20
CA GLU A 214 3.00 39.77 -19.33
C GLU A 214 1.94 40.77 -18.85
N LYS A 215 1.17 40.44 -17.80
CA LYS A 215 0.20 41.37 -17.19
C LYS A 215 0.85 42.61 -16.59
N ILE A 216 2.01 42.47 -15.92
CA ILE A 216 2.75 43.62 -15.38
C ILE A 216 3.19 44.56 -16.50
N ILE A 217 3.74 44.01 -17.59
CA ILE A 217 4.18 44.81 -18.75
C ILE A 217 3.00 45.54 -19.37
N MET A 218 1.88 44.85 -19.59
CA MET A 218 0.66 45.43 -20.15
C MET A 218 0.09 46.56 -19.26
N LEU A 219 0.08 46.37 -17.94
CA LEU A 219 -0.35 47.41 -17.00
C LEU A 219 0.56 48.64 -17.05
N LYS A 220 1.88 48.46 -17.14
CA LYS A 220 2.84 49.57 -17.30
C LYS A 220 2.60 50.32 -18.62
N GLU A 221 2.34 49.60 -19.70
CA GLU A 221 2.06 50.21 -21.00
C GLU A 221 0.75 51.02 -20.98
N ILE A 222 -0.32 50.48 -20.39
CA ILE A 222 -1.58 51.20 -20.20
C ILE A 222 -1.35 52.47 -19.37
N HIS A 223 -0.62 52.38 -18.26
CA HIS A 223 -0.33 53.55 -17.41
C HIS A 223 0.45 54.64 -18.17
N HIS A 224 1.46 54.24 -18.96
CA HIS A 224 2.22 55.17 -19.80
C HIS A 224 1.32 55.85 -20.84
N ARG A 225 0.44 55.10 -21.53
CA ARG A 225 -0.52 55.65 -22.49
C ARG A 225 -1.52 56.62 -21.84
N VAL A 226 -2.02 56.28 -20.64
CA VAL A 226 -2.91 57.17 -19.87
C VAL A 226 -2.20 58.48 -19.51
N LYS A 227 -0.95 58.40 -19.03
CA LYS A 227 -0.13 59.59 -18.74
C LYS A 227 0.05 60.46 -19.98
N ASN A 228 0.40 59.87 -21.13
CA ASN A 228 0.56 60.59 -22.39
C ASN A 228 -0.75 61.28 -22.83
N ASN A 229 -1.89 60.58 -22.76
CA ASN A 229 -3.18 61.15 -23.13
C ASN A 229 -3.56 62.35 -22.24
N LEU A 230 -3.36 62.24 -20.92
CA LEU A 230 -3.60 63.35 -19.99
C LEU A 230 -2.70 64.55 -20.28
N GLN A 231 -1.44 64.32 -20.68
CA GLN A 231 -0.53 65.40 -21.08
C GLN A 231 -1.01 66.11 -22.35
N VAL A 232 -1.48 65.37 -23.36
CA VAL A 232 -2.01 65.95 -24.61
C VAL A 232 -3.31 66.73 -24.35
N ILE A 233 -4.20 66.22 -23.50
CA ILE A 233 -5.42 66.96 -23.11
C ILE A 233 -5.05 68.26 -22.38
N ASN A 234 -4.11 68.21 -21.44
CA ASN A 234 -3.65 69.40 -20.73
C ASN A 234 -2.99 70.43 -21.65
N SER A 235 -2.23 70.01 -22.67
CA SER A 235 -1.64 70.94 -23.63
C SER A 235 -2.70 71.58 -24.54
N MET A 236 -3.70 70.82 -24.98
CA MET A 236 -4.84 71.36 -25.74
C MET A 236 -5.65 72.36 -24.92
N LEU A 237 -5.92 72.06 -23.65
CA LEU A 237 -6.64 72.98 -22.74
C LEU A 237 -5.88 74.29 -22.54
N ARG A 238 -4.55 74.24 -22.38
CA ARG A 238 -3.73 75.45 -22.28
C ARG A 238 -3.78 76.29 -23.56
N LEU A 239 -3.62 75.66 -24.73
CA LEU A 239 -3.72 76.37 -26.02
C LEU A 239 -5.11 76.98 -26.27
N GLN A 240 -6.18 76.32 -25.79
CA GLN A 240 -7.52 76.87 -25.84
C GLN A 240 -7.70 78.04 -24.85
N SER A 241 -7.14 77.95 -23.65
CA SER A 241 -7.16 79.03 -22.66
C SER A 241 -6.41 80.27 -23.17
N ASP A 242 -5.19 80.09 -23.71
CA ASP A 242 -4.37 81.19 -24.24
C ASP A 242 -5.09 81.92 -25.40
N LYS A 243 -5.90 81.21 -26.20
CA LYS A 243 -6.73 81.80 -27.25
C LYS A 243 -7.93 82.59 -26.75
N ILE A 244 -8.42 82.32 -25.54
CA ILE A 244 -9.54 83.05 -24.94
C ILE A 244 -9.05 84.33 -24.27
N ASP A 245 -7.83 84.32 -23.72
CA ASP A 245 -7.22 85.50 -23.10
C ASP A 245 -6.78 86.55 -24.14
N ASP A 246 -6.37 86.15 -25.35
CA ASP A 246 -5.99 87.05 -26.46
C ASP A 246 -7.18 87.76 -27.13
N VAL A 247 -8.43 87.35 -26.85
CA VAL A 247 -9.66 87.98 -27.37
C VAL A 247 -10.15 89.11 -26.45
N ASN A 248 -9.60 89.24 -25.24
CA ASN A 248 -9.98 90.25 -24.24
C ASN A 248 -8.92 91.36 -24.03
N SER A 249 -7.90 91.46 -24.89
CA SER A 249 -6.96 92.59 -24.96
C SER A 249 -7.19 93.43 -26.22
#